data_AF-A0A7S1V903-F1
#
_entry.id   AF-A0A7S1V903-F1
#
_cell.length_a   1.000
_cell.length_b   1.000
_cell.length_c   1.000
_cell.angle_alpha   90.00
_cell.angle_beta   90.00
_cell.angle_gamma   90.00
#
_symmetry.space_group_name_H-M   'P 1'
#
loop_
_entity.id
_entity.type
_entity.pdbx_description
1 polymer ?
#
loop_
_entity_poly.entity_id
_entity_poly.type
_entity_poly.pdbx_seq_one_letter_code
_entity_poly.pdbx_strand_id
1 'polypeptide(L)'
;VQEVLKLASCLGFSFDLDTLQLIVVGEYQNLTGKERLPGWTEKDALPSDCSTSETYKDILFNLLSKAQKHGILVPGRTPYSYNFSHDKIFACIYSALPTGIERKELHVRIGHRLLDAYPTNEYVQFCALDQMNQGAESITKTTDREELVRLNLKTMKLASKHSAFVRAQDYAASALSLFPNDGLWQVDYDLALDLHTVAAEAMAVNQSPEGLVDKVVLHSQTVEDKIPASTILMTYYGWNHRFDESLDAGVALLKLLGEKIPRKAGKLHMVWELTRAMKDVKRMSDEELLALPVAKDKNKSVIMKTLYLMYSAAFCTNPDLMLVLALRAFRISLRHGIEPEVTPFVFSTFGICHEYMKNLAES
;
A
#
# COMPACT_ATOMS: atom_id res chain seq x y z
N VAL A 1 -18.40 -32.74 14.38
CA VAL A 1 -18.21 -32.52 12.92
C VAL A 1 -18.76 -31.17 12.51
N GLN A 2 -20.04 -30.85 12.78
CA GLN A 2 -20.66 -29.60 12.34
C GLN A 2 -19.94 -28.34 12.85
N GLU A 3 -19.62 -28.26 14.14
CA GLU A 3 -18.89 -27.09 14.70
C GLU A 3 -17.48 -26.91 14.10
N VAL A 4 -16.75 -28.00 13.92
CA VAL A 4 -15.43 -27.97 13.23
C VAL A 4 -15.58 -27.48 11.80
N LEU A 5 -16.63 -27.89 11.08
CA LEU A 5 -16.88 -27.42 9.72
C LEU A 5 -17.29 -25.95 9.67
N LYS A 6 -18.02 -25.44 10.68
CA LYS A 6 -18.32 -24.01 10.81
C LYS A 6 -17.03 -23.20 10.97
N LEU A 7 -16.13 -23.60 11.87
CA LEU A 7 -14.82 -22.94 12.01
C LEU A 7 -13.97 -23.07 10.74
N ALA A 8 -14.00 -24.22 10.08
CA ALA A 8 -13.33 -24.41 8.79
C ALA A 8 -13.91 -23.50 7.71
N SER A 9 -15.23 -23.23 7.72
CA SER A 9 -15.84 -22.29 6.77
C SER A 9 -15.40 -20.84 6.98
N CYS A 10 -14.96 -20.46 8.19
CA CYS A 10 -14.33 -19.16 8.40
C CYS A 10 -13.01 -19.04 7.63
N LEU A 11 -12.23 -20.12 7.48
CA LEU A 11 -10.99 -20.13 6.70
C LEU A 11 -11.21 -20.02 5.18
N GLY A 12 -12.45 -20.18 4.72
CA GLY A 12 -12.85 -20.07 3.33
C GLY A 12 -13.23 -21.40 2.71
N PHE A 13 -13.34 -21.41 1.38
CA PHE A 13 -13.73 -22.61 0.62
C PHE A 13 -12.70 -23.75 0.71
N SER A 14 -11.44 -23.38 0.96
CA SER A 14 -10.29 -24.28 1.05
C SER A 14 -9.52 -23.98 2.33
N PHE A 15 -9.05 -25.01 3.02
CA PHE A 15 -8.28 -24.88 4.26
C PHE A 15 -7.35 -26.07 4.47
N ASP A 16 -6.33 -25.90 5.30
CA ASP A 16 -5.44 -26.98 5.74
C ASP A 16 -5.70 -27.39 7.20
N LEU A 17 -5.32 -28.62 7.53
CA LEU A 17 -5.53 -29.22 8.85
C LEU A 17 -4.80 -28.46 9.97
N ASP A 18 -3.61 -27.93 9.71
CA ASP A 18 -2.78 -27.28 10.74
C ASP A 18 -3.39 -25.93 11.13
N THR A 19 -3.82 -25.14 10.14
CA THR A 19 -4.53 -23.89 10.36
C THR A 19 -5.88 -24.11 11.03
N LEU A 20 -6.65 -25.13 10.61
CA LEU A 20 -7.91 -25.48 11.27
C LEU A 20 -7.68 -25.92 12.72
N GLN A 21 -6.64 -26.71 12.97
CA GLN A 21 -6.28 -27.15 14.31
C GLN A 21 -5.98 -25.96 15.22
N LEU A 22 -5.17 -25.01 14.76
CA LEU A 22 -4.86 -23.80 15.50
C LEU A 22 -6.13 -23.06 15.95
N ILE A 23 -7.10 -22.92 15.06
CA ILE A 23 -8.36 -22.23 15.34
C ILE A 23 -9.23 -23.04 16.29
N VAL A 24 -9.40 -24.34 16.03
CA VAL A 24 -10.27 -25.19 16.86
C VAL A 24 -9.73 -25.29 18.28
N VAL A 25 -8.44 -25.56 18.46
CA VAL A 25 -7.81 -25.63 19.79
C VAL A 25 -7.98 -24.29 20.51
N GLY A 26 -7.75 -23.20 19.78
CA GLY A 26 -7.90 -21.87 20.31
C GLY A 26 -9.32 -21.55 20.80
N GLU A 27 -10.32 -21.71 19.94
CA GLU A 27 -11.72 -21.44 20.31
C GLU A 27 -12.18 -22.38 21.42
N TYR A 28 -11.65 -23.61 21.46
CA TYR A 28 -11.93 -24.55 22.53
C TYR A 28 -11.39 -24.08 23.89
N GLN A 29 -10.17 -23.53 23.93
CA GLN A 29 -9.60 -22.94 25.14
C GLN A 29 -10.43 -21.73 25.61
N ASN A 30 -10.95 -20.91 24.70
CA ASN A 30 -11.81 -19.77 25.05
C ASN A 30 -13.15 -20.19 25.69
N LEU A 31 -13.72 -21.34 25.31
CA LEU A 31 -14.97 -21.87 25.90
C LEU A 31 -14.84 -22.26 27.37
N THR A 32 -13.62 -22.56 27.83
CA THR A 32 -13.34 -22.85 29.25
C THR A 32 -13.15 -21.58 30.11
N GLY A 33 -13.20 -20.39 29.48
CA GLY A 33 -13.18 -19.06 30.11
C GLY A 33 -14.57 -18.42 30.28
N LYS A 34 -14.60 -17.15 30.74
CA LYS A 34 -15.84 -16.39 31.05
C LYS A 34 -16.62 -15.85 29.84
N GLU A 35 -16.10 -15.98 28.62
CA GLU A 35 -16.71 -15.45 27.39
C GLU A 35 -17.15 -16.61 26.47
N ARG A 36 -18.38 -17.09 26.67
CA ARG A 36 -18.98 -18.18 25.90
C ARG A 36 -19.67 -17.64 24.65
N LEU A 37 -19.52 -18.34 23.51
CA LEU A 37 -20.46 -18.20 22.39
C LEU A 37 -21.79 -18.88 22.76
N PRO A 38 -22.96 -18.22 22.60
CA PRO A 38 -24.24 -18.87 22.84
C PRO A 38 -24.51 -19.96 21.80
N GLY A 39 -24.87 -21.15 22.27
CA GLY A 39 -25.15 -22.34 21.45
C GLY A 39 -24.09 -23.45 21.52
N TRP A 40 -22.95 -23.22 22.17
CA TRP A 40 -21.93 -24.25 22.42
C TRP A 40 -22.17 -24.92 23.79
N THR A 41 -22.29 -26.25 23.81
CA THR A 41 -22.48 -27.02 25.05
C THR A 41 -21.22 -27.82 25.42
N GLU A 42 -21.08 -28.24 26.68
CA GLU A 42 -20.04 -29.20 27.12
C GLU A 42 -20.04 -30.52 26.33
N LYS A 43 -21.10 -30.83 25.57
CA LYS A 43 -21.19 -32.03 24.74
C LYS A 43 -20.53 -31.87 23.36
N ASP A 44 -20.32 -30.63 22.92
CA ASP A 44 -19.63 -30.30 21.67
C ASP A 44 -18.11 -30.16 21.87
N ALA A 45 -17.68 -30.44 23.10
CA ALA A 45 -16.38 -30.20 23.63
C ALA A 45 -15.42 -31.35 23.27
N LEU A 46 -14.23 -31.03 22.75
CA LEU A 46 -13.19 -32.04 22.50
C LEU A 46 -12.73 -32.64 23.85
N PRO A 47 -12.42 -33.94 23.95
CA PRO A 47 -12.11 -34.58 25.23
C PRO A 47 -11.10 -33.76 26.06
N SER A 48 -11.46 -33.45 27.31
CA SER A 48 -10.63 -32.67 28.26
C SER A 48 -9.28 -33.32 28.59
N ASP A 49 -9.12 -34.59 28.22
CA ASP A 49 -7.93 -35.40 28.52
C ASP A 49 -6.87 -35.35 27.41
N CYS A 50 -7.07 -34.54 26.35
CA CYS A 50 -6.10 -34.34 25.27
C CYS A 50 -5.02 -33.32 25.64
N SER A 51 -3.95 -33.76 26.27
CA SER A 51 -2.84 -32.89 26.72
C SER A 51 -1.75 -32.64 25.66
N THR A 52 -1.87 -33.14 24.43
CA THR A 52 -0.85 -32.93 23.37
C THR A 52 -1.44 -32.51 22.02
N SER A 53 -0.70 -31.66 21.28
CA SER A 53 -1.05 -31.19 19.93
C SER A 53 -1.32 -32.33 18.94
N GLU A 54 -0.62 -33.45 19.11
CA GLU A 54 -0.70 -34.60 18.20
C GLU A 54 -2.06 -35.31 18.30
N THR A 55 -2.63 -35.42 19.50
CA THR A 55 -3.95 -36.06 19.70
C THR A 55 -5.11 -35.22 19.13
N TYR A 56 -5.01 -33.89 19.14
CA TYR A 56 -6.00 -33.00 18.52
C TYR A 56 -6.02 -33.14 17.00
N LYS A 57 -4.84 -33.26 16.39
CA LYS A 57 -4.68 -33.41 14.94
C LYS A 57 -5.31 -34.70 14.44
N ASP A 58 -5.14 -35.80 15.16
CA ASP A 58 -5.76 -37.10 14.84
C ASP A 58 -7.30 -37.06 14.94
N ILE A 59 -7.84 -36.41 15.98
CA ILE A 59 -9.29 -36.25 16.13
C ILE A 59 -9.85 -35.44 14.96
N LEU A 60 -9.23 -34.32 14.62
CA LEU A 60 -9.66 -33.48 13.51
C LEU A 60 -9.54 -34.24 12.18
N PHE A 61 -8.45 -34.95 11.94
CA PHE A 61 -8.26 -35.76 10.76
C PHE A 61 -9.38 -36.81 10.60
N ASN A 62 -9.76 -37.49 11.68
CA ASN A 62 -10.87 -38.46 11.68
C ASN A 62 -12.22 -37.79 11.39
N LEU A 63 -12.49 -36.61 11.97
CA LEU A 63 -13.72 -35.85 11.72
C LEU A 63 -13.82 -35.38 10.26
N LEU A 64 -12.73 -34.87 9.69
CA LEU A 64 -12.67 -34.44 8.29
C LEU A 64 -12.77 -35.63 7.34
N SER A 65 -12.15 -36.77 7.67
CA SER A 65 -12.30 -38.02 6.92
C SER A 65 -13.75 -38.49 6.88
N LYS A 66 -14.51 -38.33 7.97
CA LYS A 66 -15.95 -38.60 7.99
C LYS A 66 -16.71 -37.63 7.08
N ALA A 67 -16.40 -36.34 7.11
CA ALA A 67 -17.01 -35.34 6.24
C ALA A 67 -16.73 -35.61 4.75
N GLN A 68 -15.52 -36.09 4.40
CA GLN A 68 -15.18 -36.55 3.05
C GLN A 68 -16.00 -37.76 2.62
N LYS A 69 -16.16 -38.77 3.49
CA LYS A 69 -17.01 -39.95 3.19
C LYS A 69 -18.47 -39.58 2.92
N HIS A 70 -18.97 -38.50 3.53
CA HIS A 70 -20.31 -37.97 3.28
C HIS A 70 -20.38 -36.98 2.09
N GLY A 71 -19.29 -36.78 1.36
CA GLY A 71 -19.25 -35.89 0.20
C GLY A 71 -19.36 -34.40 0.53
N ILE A 72 -19.12 -34.01 1.79
CA ILE A 72 -19.13 -32.61 2.24
C ILE A 72 -17.82 -31.91 1.87
N LEU A 73 -16.70 -32.65 2.00
CA LEU A 73 -15.36 -32.18 1.67
C LEU A 73 -14.75 -33.06 0.57
N VAL A 74 -13.83 -32.49 -0.18
CA VAL A 74 -12.94 -33.18 -1.12
C VAL A 74 -11.48 -32.87 -0.77
N PRO A 75 -10.52 -33.74 -1.12
CA PRO A 75 -9.10 -33.42 -0.96
C PRO A 75 -8.73 -32.13 -1.71
N GLY A 76 -7.94 -31.27 -1.06
CA GLY A 76 -7.38 -30.07 -1.68
C GLY A 76 -6.14 -30.37 -2.51
N ARG A 77 -5.40 -29.31 -2.88
CA ARG A 77 -4.22 -29.42 -3.76
C ARG A 77 -2.95 -29.91 -3.05
N THR A 78 -2.87 -29.72 -1.73
CA THR A 78 -1.71 -30.11 -0.91
C THR A 78 -2.09 -31.21 0.10
N PRO A 79 -1.12 -31.98 0.61
CA PRO A 79 -1.38 -32.94 1.69
C PRO A 79 -2.06 -32.26 2.88
N TYR A 80 -3.06 -32.93 3.45
CA TYR A 80 -3.86 -32.42 4.58
C TYR A 80 -4.60 -31.10 4.31
N SER A 81 -4.82 -30.76 3.04
CA SER A 81 -5.76 -29.70 2.63
C SER A 81 -7.10 -30.27 2.19
N TYR A 82 -8.15 -29.48 2.39
CA TYR A 82 -9.53 -29.83 2.12
C TYR A 82 -10.22 -28.68 1.40
N ASN A 83 -11.13 -29.02 0.49
CA ASN A 83 -12.09 -28.07 -0.08
C ASN A 83 -13.49 -28.51 0.30
N PHE A 84 -14.42 -27.55 0.44
CA PHE A 84 -15.84 -27.90 0.39
C PHE A 84 -16.16 -28.48 -1.00
N SER A 85 -17.02 -29.48 -1.06
CA SER A 85 -17.31 -30.16 -2.34
C SER A 85 -18.10 -29.29 -3.31
N HIS A 86 -18.82 -28.29 -2.80
CA HIS A 86 -19.57 -27.31 -3.60
C HIS A 86 -19.81 -26.03 -2.81
N ASP A 87 -19.86 -24.89 -3.51
CA ASP A 87 -20.23 -23.57 -2.95
C ASP A 87 -21.53 -23.57 -2.13
N LYS A 88 -22.53 -24.37 -2.50
CA LYS A 88 -23.80 -24.47 -1.74
C LYS A 88 -23.60 -25.11 -0.36
N ILE A 89 -22.72 -26.11 -0.28
CA ILE A 89 -22.38 -26.76 0.99
C ILE A 89 -21.58 -25.80 1.86
N PHE A 90 -20.58 -25.13 1.28
CA PHE A 90 -19.85 -24.06 1.96
C PHE A 90 -20.80 -22.98 2.51
N ALA A 91 -21.67 -22.43 1.66
CA ALA A 91 -22.61 -21.39 2.03
C ALA A 91 -23.61 -21.83 3.12
N CYS A 92 -24.07 -23.09 3.08
CA CYS A 92 -24.94 -23.66 4.11
C CYS A 92 -24.23 -23.78 5.47
N ILE A 93 -22.97 -24.22 5.46
CA ILE A 93 -22.18 -24.38 6.69
C ILE A 93 -21.81 -23.00 7.26
N TYR A 94 -21.36 -22.08 6.42
CA TYR A 94 -21.01 -20.72 6.83
C TYR A 94 -22.22 -19.93 7.33
N SER A 95 -23.39 -20.10 6.70
CA SER A 95 -24.62 -19.43 7.16
C SER A 95 -25.11 -19.94 8.52
N ALA A 96 -24.74 -21.16 8.90
CA ALA A 96 -25.06 -21.76 10.20
C ALA A 96 -24.19 -21.24 11.37
N LEU A 97 -23.18 -20.39 11.11
CA LEU A 97 -22.51 -19.62 12.16
C LEU A 97 -23.50 -18.64 12.82
N PRO A 98 -23.29 -18.24 14.09
CA PRO A 98 -24.02 -17.12 14.68
C PRO A 98 -24.04 -15.90 13.75
N THR A 99 -25.09 -15.10 13.78
CA THR A 99 -25.21 -13.89 12.93
C THR A 99 -24.91 -12.63 13.76
N GLY A 100 -24.65 -11.51 13.08
CA GLY A 100 -24.40 -10.24 13.75
C GLY A 100 -23.02 -10.16 14.42
N ILE A 101 -22.97 -9.63 15.64
CA ILE A 101 -21.73 -9.26 16.33
C ILE A 101 -20.85 -10.47 16.67
N GLU A 102 -21.45 -11.58 17.06
CA GLU A 102 -20.73 -12.79 17.48
C GLU A 102 -19.89 -13.39 16.34
N ARG A 103 -20.39 -13.34 15.10
CA ARG A 103 -19.63 -13.76 13.92
C ARG A 103 -18.42 -12.86 13.70
N LYS A 104 -18.63 -11.55 13.84
CA LYS A 104 -17.59 -10.53 13.64
C LYS A 104 -16.47 -10.71 14.66
N GLU A 105 -16.82 -10.90 15.93
CA GLU A 105 -15.85 -11.19 16.99
C GLU A 105 -15.10 -12.51 16.74
N LEU A 106 -15.78 -13.55 16.26
CA LEU A 106 -15.13 -14.80 15.86
C LEU A 106 -14.06 -14.56 14.78
N HIS A 107 -14.38 -13.80 13.73
CA HIS A 107 -13.41 -13.48 12.70
C HIS A 107 -12.22 -12.67 13.23
N VAL A 108 -12.44 -11.69 14.12
CA VAL A 108 -11.35 -10.96 14.77
C VAL A 108 -10.45 -11.90 15.57
N ARG A 109 -11.03 -12.80 16.38
CA ARG A 109 -10.25 -13.79 17.15
C ARG A 109 -9.44 -14.73 16.26
N ILE A 110 -10.03 -15.23 15.18
CA ILE A 110 -9.33 -16.07 14.21
C ILE A 110 -8.13 -15.30 13.62
N GLY A 111 -8.34 -14.05 13.21
CA GLY A 111 -7.28 -13.19 12.69
C GLY A 111 -6.11 -13.02 13.67
N HIS A 112 -6.38 -12.69 14.93
CA HIS A 112 -5.34 -12.58 15.96
C HIS A 112 -4.57 -13.89 16.14
N ARG A 113 -5.26 -15.03 16.24
CA ARG A 113 -4.60 -16.34 16.40
C ARG A 113 -3.64 -16.65 15.24
N LEU A 114 -4.04 -16.32 14.02
CA LEU A 114 -3.21 -16.51 12.83
C LEU A 114 -1.93 -15.65 12.89
N LEU A 115 -2.06 -14.39 13.31
CA LEU A 115 -0.90 -13.50 13.47
C LEU A 115 0.04 -13.94 14.59
N ASP A 116 -0.51 -14.39 15.72
CA ASP A 116 0.28 -14.84 16.87
C ASP A 116 1.07 -16.10 16.54
N ALA A 117 0.46 -17.03 15.82
CA ALA A 117 1.12 -18.28 15.45
C ALA A 117 2.15 -18.11 14.32
N TYR A 118 1.91 -17.17 13.40
CA TYR A 118 2.74 -17.01 12.20
C TYR A 118 3.10 -15.53 11.91
N PRO A 119 3.78 -14.84 12.82
CA PRO A 119 3.97 -13.38 12.76
C PRO A 119 4.76 -12.91 11.53
N THR A 120 5.60 -13.77 10.95
CA THR A 120 6.48 -13.43 9.81
C THR A 120 6.01 -14.00 8.48
N ASN A 121 4.92 -14.79 8.44
CA ASN A 121 4.44 -15.41 7.21
C ASN A 121 3.52 -14.45 6.45
N GLU A 122 3.97 -13.94 5.30
CA GLU A 122 3.23 -12.99 4.45
C GLU A 122 1.87 -13.52 4.00
N TYR A 123 1.77 -14.80 3.62
CA TYR A 123 0.51 -15.41 3.20
C TYR A 123 -0.49 -15.45 4.36
N VAL A 124 -0.02 -15.85 5.54
CA VAL A 124 -0.88 -15.89 6.74
C VAL A 124 -1.28 -14.48 7.18
N GLN A 125 -0.42 -13.46 7.01
CA GLN A 125 -0.80 -12.07 7.28
C GLN A 125 -1.98 -11.61 6.42
N PHE A 126 -2.02 -11.96 5.12
CA PHE A 126 -3.17 -11.68 4.27
C PHE A 126 -4.43 -12.40 4.77
N CYS A 127 -4.35 -13.70 5.04
CA CYS A 127 -5.48 -14.47 5.56
C CYS A 127 -5.99 -13.91 6.89
N ALA A 128 -5.08 -13.58 7.82
CA ALA A 128 -5.43 -13.01 9.11
C ALA A 128 -6.12 -11.66 8.97
N LEU A 129 -5.60 -10.77 8.11
CA LEU A 129 -6.21 -9.47 7.87
C LEU A 129 -7.60 -9.60 7.21
N ASP A 130 -7.75 -10.51 6.25
CA ASP A 130 -9.06 -10.80 5.63
C ASP A 130 -10.09 -11.23 6.70
N GLN A 131 -9.67 -11.97 7.74
CA GLN A 131 -10.53 -12.30 8.88
C GLN A 131 -10.84 -11.05 9.70
N MET A 132 -9.83 -10.30 10.14
CA MET A 132 -10.05 -9.14 11.01
C MET A 132 -10.92 -8.07 10.34
N ASN A 133 -10.77 -7.85 9.03
CA ASN A 133 -11.60 -6.91 8.27
C ASN A 133 -13.06 -7.37 8.16
N GLN A 134 -13.34 -8.68 8.07
CA GLN A 134 -14.72 -9.20 8.16
C GLN A 134 -15.35 -8.92 9.54
N GLY A 135 -14.51 -8.84 10.58
CA GLY A 135 -14.91 -8.54 11.95
C GLY A 135 -14.75 -7.08 12.37
N ALA A 136 -14.34 -6.17 11.47
CA ALA A 136 -13.94 -4.81 11.84
C ALA A 136 -15.01 -4.05 12.64
N GLU A 137 -16.30 -4.25 12.32
CA GLU A 137 -17.41 -3.61 13.00
C GLU A 137 -17.58 -4.05 14.47
N SER A 138 -17.06 -5.21 14.90
CA SER A 138 -17.06 -5.58 16.32
C SER A 138 -15.96 -4.89 17.14
N ILE A 139 -14.98 -4.27 16.47
CA ILE A 139 -13.91 -3.55 17.13
C ILE A 139 -14.41 -2.14 17.46
N THR A 140 -14.69 -1.89 18.74
CA THR A 140 -15.26 -0.63 19.22
C THR A 140 -14.25 0.27 19.90
N LYS A 141 -13.20 -0.30 20.49
CA LYS A 141 -12.16 0.44 21.20
C LYS A 141 -11.21 1.12 20.21
N THR A 142 -10.96 2.40 20.42
CA THR A 142 -10.12 3.23 19.53
C THR A 142 -8.73 2.62 19.32
N THR A 143 -8.08 2.16 20.39
CA THR A 143 -6.73 1.55 20.33
C THR A 143 -6.68 0.33 19.42
N ASP A 144 -7.72 -0.49 19.45
CA ASP A 144 -7.77 -1.75 18.71
C ASP A 144 -8.09 -1.47 17.23
N ARG A 145 -8.85 -0.40 16.95
CA ARG A 145 -9.03 0.12 15.59
C ARG A 145 -7.74 0.66 15.01
N GLU A 146 -6.95 1.43 15.78
CA GLU A 146 -5.63 1.91 15.34
C GLU A 146 -4.72 0.73 14.99
N GLU A 147 -4.72 -0.32 15.80
CA GLU A 147 -3.93 -1.53 15.52
C GLU A 147 -4.36 -2.18 14.20
N LEU A 148 -5.67 -2.32 13.96
CA LEU A 148 -6.17 -2.84 12.69
C LEU A 148 -5.86 -1.92 11.50
N VAL A 149 -5.83 -0.60 11.69
CA VAL A 149 -5.35 0.34 10.65
C VAL A 149 -3.88 0.09 10.35
N ARG A 150 -3.01 -0.06 11.35
CA ARG A 150 -1.58 -0.36 11.15
C ARG A 150 -1.38 -1.67 10.41
N LEU A 151 -2.17 -2.69 10.75
CA LEU A 151 -2.11 -3.98 10.07
C LEU A 151 -2.57 -3.88 8.61
N ASN A 152 -3.66 -3.16 8.33
CA ASN A 152 -4.10 -2.89 6.96
C ASN A 152 -3.04 -2.12 6.17
N LEU A 153 -2.44 -1.08 6.76
CA LEU A 153 -1.39 -0.28 6.12
C LEU A 153 -0.17 -1.14 5.75
N LYS A 154 0.31 -1.98 6.67
CA LYS A 154 1.42 -2.91 6.42
C LYS A 154 1.09 -3.87 5.29
N THR A 155 -0.11 -4.44 5.31
CA THR A 155 -0.54 -5.46 4.35
C THR A 155 -0.87 -4.87 2.98
N MET A 156 -1.34 -3.63 2.93
CA MET A 156 -1.50 -2.84 1.71
C MET A 156 -0.15 -2.59 1.03
N LYS A 157 0.88 -2.14 1.77
CA LYS A 157 2.25 -1.99 1.24
C LYS A 157 2.78 -3.33 0.69
N LEU A 158 2.49 -4.43 1.39
CA LEU A 158 2.86 -5.77 0.96
C LEU A 158 2.12 -6.22 -0.31
N ALA A 159 0.81 -5.96 -0.39
CA ALA A 159 0.00 -6.26 -1.57
C ALA A 159 0.52 -5.51 -2.80
N SER A 160 0.83 -4.22 -2.67
CA SER A 160 1.42 -3.41 -3.75
C SER A 160 2.78 -3.95 -4.21
N LYS A 161 3.63 -4.43 -3.28
CA LYS A 161 4.91 -5.08 -3.61
C LYS A 161 4.72 -6.35 -4.45
N HIS A 162 3.62 -7.06 -4.27
CA HIS A 162 3.25 -8.25 -5.06
C HIS A 162 2.35 -7.92 -6.27
N SER A 163 2.22 -6.63 -6.63
CA SER A 163 1.35 -6.14 -7.71
C SER A 163 -0.14 -6.51 -7.54
N ALA A 164 -0.57 -6.80 -6.31
CA ALA A 164 -1.95 -7.13 -5.97
C ALA A 164 -2.75 -5.85 -5.66
N PHE A 165 -2.80 -4.90 -6.60
CA PHE A 165 -3.34 -3.56 -6.36
C PHE A 165 -4.83 -3.54 -5.98
N VAL A 166 -5.64 -4.47 -6.50
CA VAL A 166 -7.06 -4.59 -6.09
C VAL A 166 -7.17 -4.95 -4.61
N ARG A 167 -6.37 -5.91 -4.13
CA ARG A 167 -6.30 -6.25 -2.69
C ARG A 167 -5.82 -5.07 -1.86
N ALA A 168 -4.81 -4.33 -2.34
CA ALA A 168 -4.32 -3.13 -1.68
C ALA A 168 -5.45 -2.08 -1.51
N GLN A 169 -6.29 -1.90 -2.53
CA GLN A 169 -7.45 -1.01 -2.49
C GLN A 169 -8.53 -1.50 -1.50
N ASP A 170 -8.79 -2.81 -1.43
CA ASP A 170 -9.73 -3.38 -0.45
C ASP A 170 -9.27 -3.15 0.99
N TYR A 171 -7.95 -3.30 1.26
CA TYR A 171 -7.37 -3.00 2.56
C TYR A 171 -7.38 -1.50 2.87
N ALA A 172 -7.15 -0.64 1.87
CA ALA A 172 -7.28 0.80 2.03
C ALA A 172 -8.71 1.18 2.45
N ALA A 173 -9.71 0.66 1.75
CA ALA A 173 -11.12 0.91 2.07
C ALA A 173 -11.49 0.41 3.48
N SER A 174 -11.03 -0.78 3.85
CA SER A 174 -11.23 -1.34 5.18
C SER A 174 -10.63 -0.46 6.26
N ALA A 175 -9.37 -0.03 6.09
CA ALA A 175 -8.68 0.85 7.04
C ALA A 175 -9.34 2.22 7.19
N LEU A 176 -9.69 2.87 6.08
CA LEU A 176 -10.35 4.18 6.08
C LEU A 176 -11.73 4.12 6.77
N SER A 177 -12.42 2.99 6.69
CA SER A 177 -13.72 2.80 7.33
C SER A 177 -13.67 2.73 8.87
N LEU A 178 -12.51 2.40 9.45
CA LEU A 178 -12.36 2.27 10.92
C LEU A 178 -12.45 3.62 11.65
N PHE A 179 -12.11 4.70 10.95
CA PHE A 179 -12.13 6.07 11.44
C PHE A 179 -12.87 7.00 10.47
N PRO A 180 -14.21 7.01 10.50
CA PRO A 180 -14.99 7.88 9.65
C PRO A 180 -14.76 9.36 9.99
N ASN A 181 -15.08 10.25 9.04
CA ASN A 181 -15.01 11.71 9.19
C ASN A 181 -13.62 12.22 9.61
N ASP A 182 -12.55 11.64 9.06
CA ASP A 182 -11.17 12.04 9.31
C ASP A 182 -10.74 11.90 10.79
N GLY A 183 -11.45 11.09 11.58
CA GLY A 183 -11.19 10.95 13.02
C GLY A 183 -9.77 10.49 13.36
N LEU A 184 -9.14 9.71 12.48
CA LEU A 184 -7.78 9.21 12.67
C LEU A 184 -6.77 10.35 12.76
N TRP A 185 -6.96 11.45 12.03
CA TRP A 185 -6.05 12.60 12.04
C TRP A 185 -5.93 13.27 13.43
N GLN A 186 -6.96 13.15 14.27
CA GLN A 186 -6.94 13.66 15.65
C GLN A 186 -6.36 12.66 16.64
N VAL A 187 -6.47 11.37 16.33
CA VAL A 187 -6.06 10.27 17.20
C VAL A 187 -4.58 9.96 17.00
N ASP A 188 -4.16 9.81 15.75
CA ASP A 188 -2.78 9.54 15.34
C ASP A 188 -2.53 10.17 13.97
N TYR A 189 -1.91 11.36 13.99
CA TYR A 189 -1.58 12.12 12.79
C TYR A 189 -0.68 11.36 11.82
N ASP A 190 0.39 10.73 12.34
CA ASP A 190 1.38 10.06 11.51
C ASP A 190 0.76 8.84 10.82
N LEU A 191 -0.06 8.07 11.55
CA LEU A 191 -0.79 6.94 10.98
C LEU A 191 -1.83 7.38 9.95
N ALA A 192 -2.52 8.49 10.18
CA ALA A 192 -3.46 9.06 9.22
C ALA A 192 -2.75 9.49 7.93
N LEU A 193 -1.63 10.21 8.06
CA LEU A 193 -0.82 10.66 6.93
C LEU A 193 -0.36 9.47 6.09
N ASP A 194 0.27 8.47 6.73
CA ASP A 194 0.74 7.26 6.07
C ASP A 194 -0.40 6.49 5.38
N LEU A 195 -1.54 6.33 6.06
CA LEU A 195 -2.70 5.62 5.52
C LEU A 195 -3.20 6.28 4.23
N HIS A 196 -3.46 7.59 4.27
CA HIS A 196 -4.04 8.29 3.13
C HIS A 196 -3.05 8.36 1.96
N THR A 197 -1.76 8.57 2.22
CA THR A 197 -0.72 8.58 1.18
C THR A 197 -0.60 7.21 0.49
N VAL A 198 -0.53 6.12 1.24
CA VAL A 198 -0.38 4.78 0.66
C VAL A 198 -1.67 4.31 -0.02
N ALA A 199 -2.83 4.67 0.53
CA ALA A 199 -4.11 4.43 -0.12
C ALA A 199 -4.20 5.18 -1.45
N ALA A 200 -3.72 6.43 -1.53
CA ALA A 200 -3.69 7.20 -2.76
C ALA A 200 -2.80 6.53 -3.82
N GLU A 201 -1.64 6.01 -3.42
CA GLU A 201 -0.75 5.25 -4.31
C GLU A 201 -1.43 3.99 -4.86
N ALA A 202 -2.09 3.22 -3.99
CA ALA A 202 -2.82 2.02 -4.40
C ALA A 202 -3.98 2.33 -5.37
N MET A 203 -4.69 3.45 -5.17
CA MET A 203 -5.78 3.88 -6.04
C MET A 203 -5.28 4.36 -7.40
N ALA A 204 -4.17 5.10 -7.45
CA ALA A 204 -3.65 5.74 -8.66
C ALA A 204 -3.37 4.79 -9.84
N VAL A 205 -3.32 3.48 -9.61
CA VAL A 205 -3.13 2.46 -10.66
C VAL A 205 -4.32 2.39 -11.63
N ASN A 206 -5.56 2.50 -11.14
CA ASN A 206 -6.76 2.33 -11.96
C ASN A 206 -7.98 3.15 -11.51
N GLN A 207 -7.84 3.94 -10.45
CA GLN A 207 -8.86 4.81 -9.88
C GLN A 207 -8.28 6.19 -9.59
N SER A 208 -9.15 7.17 -9.36
CA SER A 208 -8.71 8.50 -8.96
C SER A 208 -8.18 8.50 -7.51
N PRO A 209 -6.96 9.03 -7.26
CA PRO A 209 -6.44 9.28 -5.93
C PRO A 209 -6.80 10.67 -5.38
N GLU A 210 -7.49 11.51 -6.16
CA GLU A 210 -7.65 12.96 -5.91
C GLU A 210 -8.26 13.25 -4.54
N GLY A 211 -9.33 12.54 -4.17
CA GLY A 211 -9.98 12.72 -2.87
C GLY A 211 -9.08 12.38 -1.67
N LEU A 212 -8.19 11.38 -1.80
CA LEU A 212 -7.24 11.03 -0.75
C LEU A 212 -6.09 12.04 -0.68
N VAL A 213 -5.61 12.51 -1.83
CA VAL A 213 -4.58 13.55 -1.91
C VAL A 213 -5.09 14.86 -1.31
N ASP A 214 -6.34 15.24 -1.57
CA ASP A 214 -6.96 16.42 -0.98
C ASP A 214 -7.02 16.33 0.55
N LYS A 215 -7.30 15.15 1.11
CA LYS A 215 -7.25 14.92 2.57
C LYS A 215 -5.85 15.11 3.13
N VAL A 216 -4.82 14.55 2.47
CA VAL A 216 -3.43 14.75 2.89
C VAL A 216 -3.06 16.23 2.86
N VAL A 217 -3.39 16.94 1.78
CA VAL A 217 -3.07 18.37 1.62
C VAL A 217 -3.81 19.22 2.66
N LEU A 218 -5.06 18.87 2.98
CA LEU A 218 -5.88 19.58 3.96
C LEU A 218 -5.33 19.44 5.39
N HIS A 219 -4.90 18.23 5.78
CA HIS A 219 -4.50 17.93 7.15
C HIS A 219 -2.99 18.05 7.41
N SER A 220 -2.16 18.06 6.37
CA SER A 220 -0.71 18.18 6.49
C SER A 220 -0.27 19.38 7.34
N GLN A 221 0.70 19.12 8.23
CA GLN A 221 1.28 20.13 9.12
C GLN A 221 2.52 20.79 8.50
N THR A 222 3.19 20.10 7.59
CA THR A 222 4.42 20.57 6.94
C THR A 222 4.31 20.53 5.40
N VAL A 223 5.28 21.14 4.71
CA VAL A 223 5.37 21.02 3.25
C VAL A 223 5.80 19.60 2.88
N GLU A 224 6.65 19.00 3.71
CA GLU A 224 7.20 17.66 3.55
C GLU A 224 6.10 16.59 3.47
N ASP A 225 5.06 16.72 4.30
CA ASP A 225 3.90 15.82 4.31
C ASP A 225 3.11 15.82 2.99
N LYS A 226 3.14 16.94 2.24
CA LYS A 226 2.42 17.09 0.97
C LYS A 226 3.15 16.46 -0.21
N ILE A 227 4.46 16.28 -0.11
CA ILE A 227 5.31 15.86 -1.24
C ILE A 227 4.89 14.49 -1.78
N PRO A 228 4.72 13.43 -0.97
CA PRO A 228 4.37 12.12 -1.50
C PRO A 228 3.02 12.12 -2.21
N ALA A 229 1.99 12.68 -1.57
CA ALA A 229 0.64 12.74 -2.15
C ALA A 229 0.58 13.58 -3.44
N SER A 230 1.31 14.70 -3.48
CA SER A 230 1.40 15.53 -4.70
C SER A 230 2.13 14.79 -5.83
N THR A 231 3.17 14.02 -5.50
CA THR A 231 3.92 13.22 -6.48
C THR A 231 3.06 12.10 -7.07
N ILE A 232 2.25 11.44 -6.23
CA ILE A 232 1.26 10.44 -6.66
C ILE A 232 0.26 11.07 -7.63
N LEU A 233 -0.28 12.25 -7.28
CA LEU A 233 -1.25 12.95 -8.13
C LEU A 233 -0.66 13.35 -9.50
N MET A 234 0.55 13.91 -9.51
CA MET A 234 1.27 14.24 -10.74
C MET A 234 1.47 13.02 -11.64
N THR A 235 1.86 11.89 -11.04
CA THR A 235 2.11 10.63 -11.74
C THR A 235 0.82 10.05 -12.31
N TYR A 236 -0.26 10.04 -11.52
CA TYR A 236 -1.60 9.63 -11.95
C TYR A 236 -2.06 10.44 -13.17
N TYR A 237 -1.93 11.77 -13.13
CA TYR A 237 -2.27 12.61 -14.28
C TYR A 237 -1.42 12.28 -15.51
N GLY A 238 -0.12 12.05 -15.34
CA GLY A 238 0.79 11.65 -16.42
C GLY A 238 0.37 10.34 -17.08
N TRP A 239 0.07 9.30 -16.30
CA TRP A 239 -0.37 7.99 -16.80
C TRP A 239 -1.72 8.05 -17.53
N ASN A 240 -2.59 8.98 -17.15
CA ASN A 240 -3.92 9.16 -17.76
C ASN A 240 -3.95 10.23 -18.86
N HIS A 241 -2.79 10.63 -19.40
CA HIS A 241 -2.66 11.64 -20.46
C HIS A 241 -3.23 13.03 -20.11
N ARG A 242 -3.43 13.31 -18.81
CA ARG A 242 -3.87 14.59 -18.26
C ARG A 242 -2.66 15.49 -18.02
N PHE A 243 -1.90 15.75 -19.10
CA PHE A 243 -0.59 16.38 -19.01
C PHE A 243 -0.64 17.80 -18.45
N ASP A 244 -1.68 18.55 -18.77
CA ASP A 244 -1.82 19.92 -18.26
C ASP A 244 -2.02 19.94 -16.74
N GLU A 245 -2.84 19.02 -16.20
CA GLU A 245 -3.04 18.88 -14.76
C GLU A 245 -1.78 18.36 -14.04
N SER A 246 -1.02 17.46 -14.68
CA SER A 246 0.28 17.00 -14.18
C SER A 246 1.26 18.17 -14.03
N LEU A 247 1.31 19.06 -15.02
CA LEU A 247 2.15 20.26 -14.98
C LEU A 247 1.66 21.28 -13.96
N ASP A 248 0.36 21.49 -13.82
CA ASP A 248 -0.21 22.39 -12.81
C ASP A 248 0.11 21.91 -11.39
N ALA A 249 -0.05 20.62 -11.13
CA ALA A 249 0.33 20.00 -9.85
C ALA A 249 1.84 20.15 -9.58
N GLY A 250 2.69 19.93 -10.58
CA GLY A 250 4.13 20.11 -10.46
C GLY A 250 4.55 21.55 -10.17
N VAL A 251 3.95 22.53 -10.85
CA VAL A 251 4.19 23.96 -10.58
C VAL A 251 3.74 24.34 -9.17
N ALA A 252 2.58 23.83 -8.72
CA ALA A 252 2.10 24.07 -7.36
C ALA A 252 3.06 23.50 -6.31
N LEU A 253 3.54 22.26 -6.50
CA LEU A 253 4.50 21.62 -5.61
C LEU A 253 5.85 22.37 -5.58
N LEU A 254 6.41 22.72 -6.74
CA LEU A 254 7.65 23.50 -6.81
C LEU A 254 7.52 24.84 -6.08
N LYS A 255 6.37 25.52 -6.22
CA LYS A 255 6.10 26.78 -5.51
C LYS A 255 6.11 26.61 -3.98
N LEU A 256 5.55 25.51 -3.47
CA LEU A 256 5.60 25.17 -2.03
C LEU A 256 7.04 24.92 -1.56
N LEU A 257 7.87 24.31 -2.40
CA LEU A 257 9.30 24.04 -2.14
C LEU A 257 10.20 25.28 -2.33
N GLY A 258 9.62 26.43 -2.72
CA GLY A 258 10.32 27.68 -2.95
C GLY A 258 10.98 27.80 -4.34
N GLU A 259 10.75 26.86 -5.24
CA GLU A 259 11.26 26.87 -6.61
C GLU A 259 10.20 27.45 -7.58
N LYS A 260 10.53 28.54 -8.27
CA LYS A 260 9.63 29.17 -9.23
C LYS A 260 9.99 28.76 -10.65
N ILE A 261 9.03 28.12 -11.33
CA ILE A 261 9.11 27.71 -12.72
C ILE A 261 7.88 28.24 -13.48
N PRO A 262 8.04 28.68 -14.73
CA PRO A 262 6.91 29.11 -15.55
C PRO A 262 6.04 27.90 -15.94
N ARG A 263 4.71 28.07 -15.93
CA ARG A 263 3.77 27.01 -16.38
C ARG A 263 3.80 26.78 -17.89
N LYS A 264 4.21 27.79 -18.66
CA LYS A 264 4.49 27.72 -20.09
C LYS A 264 5.79 28.42 -20.36
N ALA A 265 6.65 27.81 -21.15
CA ALA A 265 7.88 28.42 -21.63
C ALA A 265 7.82 28.65 -23.13
N GLY A 266 8.61 29.62 -23.57
CA GLY A 266 8.92 29.85 -24.97
C GLY A 266 10.43 29.91 -25.13
N LYS A 267 10.90 29.96 -26.38
CA LYS A 267 12.33 30.01 -26.74
C LYS A 267 13.21 30.94 -25.88
N LEU A 268 12.71 32.13 -25.52
CA LEU A 268 13.46 33.07 -24.66
C LEU A 268 13.76 32.49 -23.27
N HIS A 269 12.81 31.79 -22.65
CA HIS A 269 13.01 31.13 -21.37
C HIS A 269 14.05 30.01 -21.49
N MET A 270 13.97 29.21 -22.56
CA MET A 270 14.91 28.13 -22.84
C MET A 270 16.34 28.67 -23.03
N VAL A 271 16.53 29.69 -23.88
CA VAL A 271 17.84 30.32 -24.10
C VAL A 271 18.38 30.92 -22.80
N TRP A 272 17.51 31.53 -21.99
CA TRP A 272 17.91 32.07 -20.70
C TRP A 272 18.40 30.98 -19.74
N GLU A 273 17.72 29.84 -19.63
CA GLU A 273 18.21 28.72 -18.81
C GLU A 273 19.50 28.13 -19.34
N LEU A 274 19.61 27.94 -20.66
CA LEU A 274 20.78 27.36 -21.28
C LEU A 274 22.03 28.22 -21.07
N THR A 275 21.90 29.54 -21.22
CA THR A 275 23.01 30.47 -20.94
C THR A 275 23.46 30.43 -19.48
N ARG A 276 22.54 30.25 -18.53
CA ARG A 276 22.89 30.06 -17.11
C ARG A 276 23.56 28.71 -16.87
N ALA A 277 23.08 27.64 -17.52
CA ALA A 277 23.68 26.31 -17.42
C ALA A 277 25.12 26.31 -17.95
N MET A 278 25.36 26.90 -19.12
CA MET A 278 26.71 27.06 -19.67
C MET A 278 27.63 27.85 -18.74
N LYS A 279 27.12 28.91 -18.09
CA LYS A 279 27.91 29.69 -17.12
C LYS A 279 28.24 28.90 -15.85
N ASP A 280 27.31 28.08 -15.38
CA ASP A 280 27.51 27.25 -14.19
C ASP A 280 28.55 26.16 -14.46
N VAL A 281 28.50 25.49 -15.63
CA VAL A 281 29.49 24.47 -16.03
C VAL A 281 30.88 25.07 -16.24
N LYS A 282 30.98 26.22 -16.93
CA LYS A 282 32.28 26.87 -17.20
C LYS A 282 33.04 27.33 -15.94
N ARG A 283 32.39 27.33 -14.79
CA ARG A 283 33.00 27.68 -13.50
C ARG A 283 33.56 26.48 -12.76
N MET A 284 33.34 25.26 -13.25
CA MET A 284 33.79 24.03 -12.64
C MET A 284 34.90 23.40 -13.49
N SER A 285 35.87 22.75 -12.84
CA SER A 285 36.82 21.87 -13.54
C SER A 285 36.18 20.51 -13.87
N ASP A 286 36.79 19.77 -14.79
CA ASP A 286 36.35 18.41 -15.13
C ASP A 286 36.42 17.48 -13.91
N GLU A 287 37.45 17.63 -13.07
CA GLU A 287 37.60 16.87 -11.83
C GLU A 287 36.49 17.18 -10.82
N GLU A 288 36.11 18.45 -10.67
CA GLU A 288 35.02 18.86 -9.79
C GLU A 288 33.67 18.31 -10.28
N LEU A 289 33.45 18.30 -11.59
CA LEU A 289 32.23 17.78 -12.20
C LEU A 289 32.09 16.26 -11.98
N LEU A 290 33.18 15.52 -12.17
CA LEU A 290 33.22 14.07 -11.94
C LEU A 290 33.12 13.70 -10.45
N ALA A 291 33.53 14.59 -9.56
CA ALA A 291 33.52 14.39 -8.12
C ALA A 291 32.27 14.96 -7.42
N LEU A 292 31.22 15.36 -8.16
CA LEU A 292 30.01 15.91 -7.57
C LEU A 292 29.38 14.93 -6.55
N PRO A 293 29.22 15.33 -5.28
CA PRO A 293 28.65 14.45 -4.27
C PRO A 293 27.14 14.31 -4.46
N VAL A 294 26.53 13.29 -3.86
CA VAL A 294 25.07 13.20 -3.72
C VAL A 294 24.55 14.41 -2.95
N ALA A 295 23.43 14.98 -3.41
CA ALA A 295 22.80 16.12 -2.79
C ALA A 295 22.45 15.85 -1.33
N LYS A 296 22.98 16.69 -0.42
CA LYS A 296 22.69 16.59 1.02
C LYS A 296 21.37 17.27 1.40
N ASP A 297 20.97 18.27 0.63
CA ASP A 297 19.72 19.01 0.84
C ASP A 297 18.55 18.24 0.22
N LYS A 298 17.71 17.64 1.09
CA LYS A 298 16.52 16.90 0.70
C LYS A 298 15.54 17.75 -0.10
N ASN A 299 15.42 19.05 0.18
CA ASN A 299 14.53 19.93 -0.57
C ASN A 299 15.01 20.06 -2.03
N LYS A 300 16.33 20.16 -2.26
CA LYS A 300 16.89 20.19 -3.61
C LYS A 300 16.72 18.88 -4.35
N SER A 301 16.85 17.74 -3.67
CA SER A 301 16.53 16.43 -4.22
C SER A 301 15.07 16.36 -4.70
N VAL A 302 14.11 16.75 -3.85
CA VAL A 302 12.68 16.75 -4.20
C VAL A 302 12.38 17.69 -5.37
N ILE A 303 12.96 18.90 -5.38
CA ILE A 303 12.82 19.82 -6.52
C ILE A 303 13.30 19.17 -7.81
N MET A 304 14.48 18.53 -7.81
CA MET A 304 15.01 17.85 -9.00
C MET A 304 14.10 16.69 -9.45
N LYS A 305 13.60 15.87 -8.53
CA LYS A 305 12.64 14.80 -8.84
C LYS A 305 11.32 15.34 -9.39
N THR A 306 10.84 16.46 -8.88
CA THR A 306 9.61 17.12 -9.34
C THR A 306 9.79 17.66 -10.77
N LEU A 307 10.91 18.34 -11.05
CA LEU A 307 11.26 18.81 -12.40
C LEU A 307 11.37 17.65 -13.39
N TYR A 308 11.94 16.52 -12.96
CA TYR A 308 12.05 15.30 -13.76
C TYR A 308 10.68 14.69 -14.05
N LEU A 309 9.80 14.57 -13.05
CA LEU A 309 8.45 14.04 -13.24
C LEU A 309 7.62 14.90 -14.21
N MET A 310 7.77 16.22 -14.15
CA MET A 310 7.13 17.15 -15.10
C MET A 310 7.67 17.03 -16.53
N TYR A 311 8.85 16.46 -16.74
CA TYR A 311 9.52 16.45 -18.05
C TYR A 311 8.68 15.76 -19.12
N SER A 312 8.10 14.59 -18.82
CA SER A 312 7.33 13.81 -19.80
C SER A 312 6.05 14.55 -20.22
N ALA A 313 5.32 15.13 -19.26
CA ALA A 313 4.15 15.94 -19.54
C ALA A 313 4.50 17.21 -20.35
N ALA A 314 5.64 17.84 -20.05
CA ALA A 314 6.13 18.99 -20.80
C ALA A 314 6.57 18.62 -22.23
N PHE A 315 7.17 17.44 -22.44
CA PHE A 315 7.53 16.96 -23.77
C PHE A 315 6.29 16.87 -24.68
N CYS A 316 5.18 16.38 -24.16
CA CYS A 316 3.94 16.22 -24.91
C CYS A 316 3.20 17.54 -25.20
N THR A 317 3.40 18.59 -24.40
CA THR A 317 2.56 19.81 -24.44
C THR A 317 3.34 21.09 -24.77
N ASN A 318 4.58 21.22 -24.31
CA ASN A 318 5.40 22.41 -24.49
C ASN A 318 6.91 22.06 -24.43
N PRO A 319 7.52 21.66 -25.56
CA PRO A 319 8.94 21.25 -25.63
C PRO A 319 9.93 22.31 -25.12
N ASP A 320 9.61 23.60 -25.25
CA ASP A 320 10.43 24.67 -24.68
C ASP A 320 10.47 24.59 -23.14
N LEU A 321 9.36 24.23 -22.48
CA LEU A 321 9.31 24.04 -21.03
C LEU A 321 10.07 22.79 -20.62
N MET A 322 9.94 21.71 -21.38
CA MET A 322 10.70 20.49 -21.15
C MET A 322 12.21 20.79 -21.02
N LEU A 323 12.76 21.60 -21.94
CA LEU A 323 14.16 22.02 -21.88
C LEU A 323 14.46 22.92 -20.67
N VAL A 324 13.58 23.87 -20.36
CA VAL A 324 13.70 24.72 -19.15
C VAL A 324 13.77 23.87 -17.88
N LEU A 325 12.93 22.83 -17.75
CA LEU A 325 12.91 21.94 -16.59
C LEU A 325 14.21 21.16 -16.46
N ALA A 326 14.67 20.53 -17.55
CA ALA A 326 15.92 19.76 -17.56
C ALA A 326 17.15 20.64 -17.26
N LEU A 327 17.25 21.79 -17.89
CA LEU A 327 18.34 22.74 -17.66
C LEU A 327 18.31 23.30 -16.23
N ARG A 328 17.13 23.53 -15.65
CA ARG A 328 17.02 23.93 -14.25
C ARG A 328 17.52 22.83 -13.31
N ALA A 329 17.09 21.59 -13.50
CA ALA A 329 17.51 20.46 -12.69
C ALA A 329 19.03 20.18 -12.81
N PHE A 330 19.58 20.30 -14.03
CA PHE A 330 21.02 20.24 -14.28
C PHE A 330 21.78 21.28 -13.44
N ARG A 331 21.34 22.53 -13.47
CA ARG A 331 21.97 23.62 -12.69
C ARG A 331 21.87 23.41 -11.19
N ILE A 332 20.77 22.82 -10.71
CA ILE A 332 20.65 22.43 -9.29
C ILE A 332 21.68 21.33 -8.98
N SER A 333 21.84 20.34 -9.85
CA SER A 333 22.82 19.27 -9.67
C SER A 333 24.26 19.82 -9.53
N LEU A 334 24.65 20.76 -10.38
CA LEU A 334 25.98 21.40 -10.33
C LEU A 334 26.23 22.15 -9.01
N ARG A 335 25.19 22.74 -8.42
CA ARG A 335 25.33 23.63 -7.24
C ARG A 335 25.13 22.92 -5.91
N HIS A 336 24.32 21.87 -5.89
CA HIS A 336 23.85 21.23 -4.67
C HIS A 336 24.19 19.75 -4.58
N GLY A 337 24.84 19.18 -5.59
CA GLY A 337 25.13 17.76 -5.69
C GLY A 337 24.09 17.00 -6.51
N ILE A 338 24.41 15.76 -6.85
CA ILE A 338 23.62 14.92 -7.74
C ILE A 338 22.39 14.33 -7.05
N GLU A 339 21.31 14.17 -7.80
CA GLU A 339 20.21 13.27 -7.47
C GLU A 339 20.33 12.05 -8.40
N PRO A 340 20.76 10.88 -7.92
CA PRO A 340 21.11 9.74 -8.78
C PRO A 340 20.04 9.32 -9.80
N GLU A 341 18.76 9.48 -9.45
CA GLU A 341 17.63 9.15 -10.34
C GLU A 341 17.43 10.17 -11.48
N VAL A 342 17.93 11.41 -11.33
CA VAL A 342 17.65 12.54 -12.22
C VAL A 342 18.90 13.00 -12.97
N THR A 343 20.05 13.01 -12.30
CA THR A 343 21.27 13.66 -12.81
C THR A 343 21.77 13.09 -14.14
N PRO A 344 21.86 11.76 -14.38
CA PRO A 344 22.32 11.22 -15.66
C PRO A 344 21.52 11.73 -16.85
N PHE A 345 20.20 11.84 -16.65
CA PHE A 345 19.27 12.30 -17.66
C PHE A 345 19.47 13.78 -17.99
N VAL A 346 19.52 14.66 -16.98
CA VAL A 346 19.63 16.12 -17.22
C VAL A 346 21.00 16.53 -17.78
N PHE A 347 22.06 15.78 -17.46
CA PHE A 347 23.39 15.95 -18.07
C PHE A 347 23.37 15.58 -19.56
N SER A 348 22.71 14.46 -19.90
CA SER A 348 22.52 14.04 -21.29
C SER A 348 21.73 15.08 -22.08
N THR A 349 20.64 15.62 -21.52
CA THR A 349 19.87 16.70 -22.14
C THR A 349 20.71 17.95 -22.36
N PHE A 350 21.51 18.36 -21.37
CA PHE A 350 22.41 19.50 -21.52
C PHE A 350 23.42 19.30 -22.65
N GLY A 351 24.04 18.11 -22.74
CA GLY A 351 24.98 17.78 -23.82
C GLY A 351 24.35 17.91 -25.20
N ILE A 352 23.13 17.41 -25.38
CA ILE A 352 22.37 17.53 -26.64
C ILE A 352 22.09 19.01 -26.97
N CYS A 353 21.62 19.79 -26.00
CA CYS A 353 21.34 21.22 -26.20
C CYS A 353 22.61 22.02 -26.56
N HIS A 354 23.72 21.70 -25.90
CA HIS A 354 25.00 22.36 -26.12
C HIS A 354 25.52 22.09 -27.54
N GLU A 355 25.49 20.84 -27.99
CA GLU A 355 25.93 20.46 -29.34
C GLU A 355 25.05 21.09 -30.42
N TYR A 356 23.72 21.08 -30.23
CA TYR A 356 22.78 21.70 -31.16
C TYR A 356 23.04 23.21 -31.32
N MET A 357 23.34 23.92 -30.23
CA MET A 357 23.66 25.35 -30.28
C MET A 357 25.00 25.65 -30.96
N LYS A 358 25.99 24.78 -30.79
CA LYS A 358 27.29 24.91 -31.45
C LYS A 358 27.13 24.81 -32.97
N ASN A 359 26.39 23.82 -33.44
CA ASN A 359 26.10 23.65 -34.86
C ASN A 359 25.33 24.83 -35.46
N LEU A 360 24.41 25.45 -34.71
CA LEU A 360 23.69 26.66 -35.13
C LEU A 360 24.57 27.92 -35.20
N ALA A 361 25.62 28.00 -34.40
CA ALA A 361 26.55 29.13 -34.43
C ALA A 361 27.59 29.01 -35.56
N GLU A 362 27.82 27.78 -36.05
CA GLU A 362 28.72 27.46 -37.16
C GLU A 362 28.03 27.50 -38.53
N SER A 363 26.69 27.53 -38.58
CA SER A 363 25.84 27.72 -39.77
C SER A 363 25.45 29.18 -39.98
#